data_AF-A0A1V5BFV6-F1
#
_entry.id   AF-A0A1V5BFV6-F1
#
_cell.length_a   1.000
_cell.length_b   1.000
_cell.length_c   1.000
_cell.angle_alpha   90.00
_cell.angle_beta   90.00
_cell.angle_gamma   90.00
#
_symmetry.space_group_name_H-M   'P 1'
#
loop_
_entity.id
_entity.type
_entity.pdbx_description
1 polymer ?
#
loop_
_entity_poly.entity_id
_entity_poly.type
_entity_poly.pdbx_seq_one_letter_code
_entity_poly.pdbx_strand_id
1 'polypeptide(L)'
;MGLSLSNPTGGATLGSMNTAVLIITDNDPAPTDTNNYIAQPGQLQFSASTYTAAENCGSATVTVTRTGGSDGVVTVAYATGGGTATAGSDYSAATGTLTFDNGVADLTFSIPVTDDTAFEGSETVDLSLSNPTGGATLGGTNTAVLIITDDENPEDNEAVPEYPRPQLIDTLASPTGTGVPVSGAIKATFDLDIYDVGNIAIRLEYGAIVNTIYGSITNNQLTAPYSSLAYDTTYTVTIPAEIAQSVIYGTINAPISWNFTTCNPPDTNPPQLVNSIANGGEIFLTYDKPLDEKSVPFPKDFAVKVNSSEISVISIVVTGKTVTLALASKVTCGDTVILSYTKEQNAIRDLYGNNAANLTNRVVLNPAKPQAINMSPYGSGVISVFIPAGAVKDVADHALVKDYGFTFTTEDQ
;
A
#
# COMPACT_ATOMS: atom_id res chain seq x y z
N MET A 1 -49.27 -16.64 -53.57
CA MET A 1 -48.88 -16.88 -54.99
C MET A 1 -47.42 -17.35 -54.99
N GLY A 2 -47.08 -18.47 -55.65
CA GLY A 2 -45.70 -18.97 -55.67
C GLY A 2 -44.86 -18.22 -56.69
N LEU A 3 -43.70 -17.69 -56.27
CA LEU A 3 -42.68 -17.11 -57.14
C LEU A 3 -41.60 -18.18 -57.38
N SER A 4 -41.14 -18.31 -58.62
CA SER A 4 -40.01 -19.19 -58.95
C SER A 4 -39.02 -18.49 -59.87
N LEU A 5 -37.73 -18.72 -59.61
CA LEU A 5 -36.67 -18.28 -60.50
C LEU A 5 -36.58 -19.26 -61.68
N SER A 6 -36.47 -18.73 -62.90
CA SER A 6 -36.31 -19.52 -64.11
C SER A 6 -35.36 -18.83 -65.11
N ASN A 7 -34.78 -19.63 -66.02
CA ASN A 7 -33.93 -19.20 -67.13
C ASN A 7 -32.64 -18.44 -66.76
N PRO A 8 -31.72 -19.02 -65.97
CA PRO A 8 -30.39 -18.43 -65.80
C PRO A 8 -29.63 -18.44 -67.13
N THR A 9 -28.89 -17.37 -67.42
CA THR A 9 -28.07 -17.23 -68.64
C THR A 9 -26.58 -17.13 -68.28
N GLY A 10 -25.69 -17.16 -69.28
CA GLY A 10 -24.25 -17.00 -69.04
C GLY A 10 -23.55 -18.18 -68.37
N GLY A 11 -24.15 -19.38 -68.40
CA GLY A 11 -23.58 -20.60 -67.80
C GLY A 11 -23.88 -20.80 -66.32
N ALA A 12 -24.68 -19.92 -65.70
CA ALA A 12 -25.10 -20.07 -64.31
C ALA A 12 -26.19 -21.16 -64.15
N THR A 13 -26.22 -21.79 -62.97
CA THR A 13 -27.27 -22.73 -62.56
C THR A 13 -28.05 -22.16 -61.37
N LEU A 14 -29.33 -22.49 -61.26
CA LEU A 14 -30.14 -22.06 -60.11
C LEU A 14 -29.77 -22.88 -58.86
N GLY A 15 -29.69 -22.21 -57.71
CA GLY A 15 -29.48 -22.85 -56.41
C GLY A 15 -30.70 -23.62 -55.89
N SER A 16 -30.54 -24.26 -54.73
CA SER A 16 -31.57 -25.11 -54.09
C SER A 16 -32.79 -24.35 -53.56
N MET A 17 -32.67 -23.06 -53.28
CA MET A 17 -33.79 -22.17 -52.98
C MET A 17 -34.15 -21.35 -54.23
N ASN A 18 -34.91 -21.95 -55.14
CA ASN A 18 -35.35 -21.31 -56.39
C ASN A 18 -36.87 -21.03 -56.44
N THR A 19 -37.58 -21.26 -55.33
CA THR A 19 -38.98 -20.90 -55.13
C THR A 19 -39.14 -20.08 -53.85
N ALA A 20 -40.12 -19.19 -53.86
CA ALA A 20 -40.54 -18.41 -52.71
C ALA A 20 -42.08 -18.31 -52.71
N VAL A 21 -42.68 -18.19 -51.53
CA VAL A 21 -44.13 -17.98 -51.41
C VAL A 21 -44.36 -16.51 -51.09
N LEU A 22 -45.12 -15.81 -51.95
CA LEU A 22 -45.62 -14.47 -51.68
C LEU A 22 -46.99 -14.56 -51.01
N ILE A 23 -47.06 -14.06 -49.77
CA ILE A 23 -48.30 -13.84 -49.04
C ILE A 23 -48.66 -12.36 -49.18
N ILE A 24 -49.84 -12.08 -49.71
CA ILE A 24 -50.45 -10.74 -49.71
C ILE A 24 -51.59 -10.82 -48.70
N THR A 25 -51.52 -10.02 -47.66
CA THR A 25 -52.60 -9.87 -46.67
C THR A 25 -53.60 -8.86 -47.18
N ASP A 26 -54.89 -9.19 -47.07
CA ASP A 26 -55.99 -8.29 -47.42
C ASP A 26 -55.97 -7.06 -46.48
N ASN A 27 -56.11 -5.86 -47.04
CA ASN A 27 -56.23 -4.61 -46.29
C ASN A 27 -57.48 -3.81 -46.67
N ASP A 28 -58.42 -4.41 -47.40
CA ASP A 28 -59.68 -3.78 -47.75
C ASP A 28 -60.68 -3.84 -46.57
N PRO A 29 -61.50 -2.79 -46.34
CA PRO A 29 -62.57 -2.83 -45.36
C PRO A 29 -63.64 -3.87 -45.74
N ALA A 30 -64.27 -4.47 -44.73
CA ALA A 30 -65.28 -5.51 -44.91
C ALA A 30 -66.33 -5.14 -45.99
N PRO A 31 -66.59 -6.02 -46.99
CA PRO A 31 -67.54 -5.75 -48.05
C PRO A 31 -68.98 -5.63 -47.50
N THR A 32 -69.76 -4.70 -48.04
CA THR A 32 -71.14 -4.40 -47.62
C THR A 32 -72.21 -5.35 -48.18
N ASP A 33 -71.82 -6.44 -48.85
CA ASP A 33 -72.75 -7.48 -49.33
C ASP A 33 -72.81 -8.65 -48.33
N THR A 34 -73.91 -8.70 -47.57
CA THR A 34 -74.08 -9.56 -46.38
C THR A 34 -74.37 -11.04 -46.68
N ASN A 35 -74.38 -11.48 -47.95
CA ASN A 35 -74.87 -12.82 -48.28
C ASN A 35 -73.80 -13.93 -48.29
N ASN A 36 -72.52 -13.61 -48.09
CA ASN A 36 -71.49 -14.64 -47.89
C ASN A 36 -70.21 -14.17 -47.14
N TYR A 37 -70.29 -13.05 -46.42
CA TYR A 37 -69.17 -12.58 -45.60
C TYR A 37 -69.10 -13.38 -44.30
N ILE A 38 -68.11 -14.26 -44.19
CA ILE A 38 -67.75 -14.90 -42.93
C ILE A 38 -66.72 -14.00 -42.28
N ALA A 39 -67.13 -13.28 -41.22
CA ALA A 39 -66.22 -12.47 -40.43
C ALA A 39 -65.02 -13.32 -39.99
N GLN A 40 -63.82 -12.74 -40.03
CA GLN A 40 -62.58 -13.34 -39.54
C GLN A 40 -62.07 -12.56 -38.32
N PRO A 41 -62.57 -12.87 -37.11
CA PRO A 41 -62.13 -12.21 -35.89
C PRO A 41 -60.67 -12.51 -35.51
N GLY A 42 -60.04 -13.53 -36.11
CA GLY A 42 -58.64 -13.87 -35.89
C GLY A 42 -58.36 -14.62 -34.58
N GLN A 43 -57.06 -14.81 -34.32
CA GLN A 43 -56.50 -15.49 -33.15
C GLN A 43 -55.62 -14.53 -32.35
N LEU A 44 -55.80 -14.50 -31.04
CA LEU A 44 -55.06 -13.65 -30.11
C LEU A 44 -53.98 -14.46 -29.41
N GLN A 45 -52.73 -14.01 -29.49
CA GLN A 45 -51.57 -14.70 -28.93
C GLN A 45 -50.46 -13.72 -28.56
N PHE A 46 -49.57 -14.09 -27.65
CA PHE A 46 -48.35 -13.32 -27.40
C PHE A 46 -47.47 -13.26 -28.66
N SER A 47 -46.76 -12.15 -28.86
CA SER A 47 -45.82 -12.01 -29.99
C SER A 47 -44.61 -12.94 -29.88
N ALA A 48 -44.25 -13.33 -28.66
CA ALA A 48 -43.18 -14.27 -28.33
C ALA A 48 -43.59 -15.19 -27.18
N SER A 49 -42.98 -16.37 -27.11
CA SER A 49 -43.13 -17.28 -25.97
C SER A 49 -42.32 -16.85 -24.75
N THR A 50 -41.35 -15.96 -24.93
CA THR A 50 -40.44 -15.48 -23.89
C THR A 50 -40.16 -14.00 -24.08
N TYR A 51 -40.16 -13.26 -22.97
CA TYR A 51 -39.76 -11.86 -22.87
C TYR A 51 -38.63 -11.74 -21.86
N THR A 52 -37.81 -10.70 -21.97
CA THR A 52 -36.73 -10.43 -21.02
C THR A 52 -36.75 -8.94 -20.69
N ALA A 53 -36.61 -8.62 -19.41
CA ALA A 53 -36.48 -7.27 -18.91
C ALA A 53 -35.43 -7.24 -17.79
N ALA A 54 -34.65 -6.17 -17.70
CA ALA A 54 -33.80 -5.92 -16.54
C ALA A 54 -34.66 -5.59 -15.31
N GLU A 55 -34.19 -5.93 -14.13
CA GLU A 55 -34.85 -5.59 -12.87
C GLU A 55 -35.00 -4.07 -12.69
N ASN A 56 -33.94 -3.32 -12.95
CA ASN A 56 -33.96 -1.85 -12.99
C ASN A 56 -34.76 -1.18 -14.15
N CYS A 57 -35.50 -1.95 -14.97
CA CYS A 57 -36.22 -1.37 -16.12
C CYS A 57 -37.45 -0.54 -15.72
N GLY A 58 -37.92 -0.69 -14.48
CA GLY A 58 -39.16 -0.11 -13.94
C GLY A 58 -40.44 -0.74 -14.50
N SER A 59 -40.49 -1.11 -15.79
CA SER A 59 -41.60 -1.89 -16.34
C SER A 59 -41.26 -2.67 -17.61
N ALA A 60 -41.61 -3.97 -17.60
CA ALA A 60 -41.55 -4.84 -18.76
C ALA A 60 -42.77 -4.66 -19.67
N THR A 61 -42.53 -4.57 -20.99
CA THR A 61 -43.60 -4.44 -22.00
C THR A 61 -43.85 -5.78 -22.69
N VAL A 62 -45.11 -6.21 -22.70
CA VAL A 62 -45.56 -7.46 -23.33
C VAL A 62 -46.48 -7.14 -24.48
N THR A 63 -46.28 -7.79 -25.63
CA THR A 63 -47.09 -7.57 -26.85
C THR A 63 -48.02 -8.76 -27.11
N VAL A 64 -49.28 -8.46 -27.41
CA VAL A 64 -50.29 -9.42 -27.87
C VAL A 64 -50.66 -9.07 -29.30
N THR A 65 -50.63 -10.09 -30.15
CA THR A 65 -50.83 -10.00 -31.60
C THR A 65 -52.11 -10.72 -31.97
N ARG A 66 -52.84 -10.13 -32.92
CA ARG A 66 -54.05 -10.64 -33.54
C ARG A 66 -53.71 -11.10 -34.96
N THR A 67 -53.87 -12.39 -35.22
CA THR A 67 -53.44 -13.02 -36.49
C THR A 67 -54.58 -13.77 -37.17
N GLY A 68 -54.47 -14.03 -38.48
CA GLY A 68 -55.48 -14.82 -39.21
C GLY A 68 -56.85 -14.15 -39.36
N GLY A 69 -56.95 -12.85 -39.10
CA GLY A 69 -58.16 -12.05 -39.22
C GLY A 69 -58.12 -10.80 -38.33
N SER A 70 -58.78 -9.71 -38.75
CA SER A 70 -58.84 -8.44 -37.99
C SER A 70 -60.24 -7.84 -37.93
N ASP A 71 -61.25 -8.63 -38.28
CA ASP A 71 -62.62 -8.15 -38.44
C ASP A 71 -63.34 -7.99 -37.10
N GLY A 72 -63.99 -6.84 -36.92
CA GLY A 72 -64.74 -6.53 -35.72
C GLY A 72 -63.88 -6.28 -34.49
N VAL A 73 -64.55 -5.85 -33.42
CA VAL A 73 -63.93 -5.60 -32.12
C VAL A 73 -63.84 -6.91 -31.34
N VAL A 74 -62.66 -7.23 -30.82
CA VAL A 74 -62.43 -8.43 -29.99
C VAL A 74 -61.67 -8.05 -28.73
N THR A 75 -61.86 -8.83 -27.66
CA THR A 75 -61.11 -8.64 -26.42
C THR A 75 -60.41 -9.91 -25.99
N VAL A 76 -59.36 -9.78 -25.18
CA VAL A 76 -58.73 -10.89 -24.46
C VAL A 76 -58.28 -10.41 -23.09
N ALA A 77 -58.50 -11.22 -22.06
CA ALA A 77 -57.99 -10.96 -20.73
C ALA A 77 -56.55 -11.47 -20.62
N TYR A 78 -55.69 -10.72 -19.95
CA TYR A 78 -54.33 -11.14 -19.59
C TYR A 78 -54.18 -11.18 -18.07
N ALA A 79 -53.31 -12.08 -17.60
CA ALA A 79 -52.91 -12.14 -16.20
C ALA A 79 -51.47 -12.63 -16.07
N THR A 80 -50.74 -12.02 -15.14
CA THR A 80 -49.51 -12.56 -14.55
C THR A 80 -49.85 -13.55 -13.44
N GLY A 81 -49.08 -14.62 -13.31
CA GLY A 81 -49.12 -15.49 -12.14
C GLY A 81 -48.27 -16.74 -12.33
N GLY A 82 -47.82 -17.37 -11.25
CA GLY A 82 -46.84 -18.47 -11.34
C GLY A 82 -45.41 -17.93 -11.45
N GLY A 83 -44.50 -18.74 -12.01
CA GLY A 83 -43.07 -18.43 -12.09
C GLY A 83 -42.31 -18.58 -10.76
N THR A 84 -41.04 -18.14 -10.78
CA THR A 84 -40.18 -18.09 -9.59
C THR A 84 -40.23 -16.74 -8.89
N ALA A 85 -40.53 -15.66 -9.62
CA ALA A 85 -40.67 -14.32 -9.06
C ALA A 85 -41.94 -14.17 -8.22
N THR A 86 -41.81 -13.49 -7.11
CA THR A 86 -42.82 -13.20 -6.10
C THR A 86 -43.53 -11.85 -6.35
N ALA A 87 -44.83 -11.91 -6.64
CA ALA A 87 -45.64 -10.69 -6.78
C ALA A 87 -45.65 -9.85 -5.49
N GLY A 88 -45.35 -8.56 -5.61
CA GLY A 88 -45.23 -7.59 -4.53
C GLY A 88 -43.81 -7.42 -3.99
N SER A 89 -42.91 -8.39 -4.25
CA SER A 89 -41.47 -8.24 -4.06
C SER A 89 -40.87 -7.79 -5.40
N ASP A 90 -40.85 -8.66 -6.39
CA ASP A 90 -39.99 -8.50 -7.58
C ASP A 90 -40.77 -7.89 -8.76
N TYR A 91 -42.10 -7.99 -8.73
CA TYR A 91 -42.99 -7.30 -9.68
C TYR A 91 -44.37 -7.03 -9.09
N SER A 92 -45.10 -6.08 -9.68
CA SER A 92 -46.52 -5.87 -9.35
C SER A 92 -47.41 -6.73 -10.25
N ALA A 93 -48.27 -7.57 -9.66
CA ALA A 93 -49.20 -8.41 -10.41
C ALA A 93 -50.06 -7.58 -11.38
N ALA A 94 -50.06 -7.97 -12.65
CA ALA A 94 -50.78 -7.27 -13.71
C ALA A 94 -51.89 -8.16 -14.26
N THR A 95 -53.12 -7.63 -14.25
CA THR A 95 -54.28 -8.24 -14.90
C THR A 95 -55.07 -7.17 -15.64
N GLY A 96 -55.73 -7.54 -16.73
CA GLY A 96 -56.52 -6.59 -17.50
C GLY A 96 -57.15 -7.21 -18.73
N THR A 97 -57.79 -6.36 -19.53
CA THR A 97 -58.42 -6.76 -20.80
C THR A 97 -57.92 -5.86 -21.92
N LEU A 98 -57.32 -6.46 -22.94
CA LEU A 98 -56.98 -5.76 -24.18
C LEU A 98 -58.19 -5.76 -25.10
N THR A 99 -58.51 -4.61 -25.68
CA THR A 99 -59.59 -4.43 -26.67
C THR A 99 -58.97 -4.08 -28.01
N PHE A 100 -59.02 -5.02 -28.94
CA PHE A 100 -58.58 -4.82 -30.32
C PHE A 100 -59.75 -4.28 -31.12
N ASP A 101 -59.67 -3.01 -31.50
CA ASP A 101 -60.62 -2.43 -32.45
C ASP A 101 -60.49 -3.11 -33.83
N ASN A 102 -61.49 -2.89 -34.69
CA ASN A 102 -61.48 -3.42 -36.04
C ASN A 102 -60.21 -2.99 -36.81
N GLY A 103 -59.48 -3.94 -37.36
CA GLY A 103 -58.22 -3.70 -38.08
C GLY A 103 -56.97 -3.54 -37.20
N VAL A 104 -57.10 -3.53 -35.86
CA VAL A 104 -55.93 -3.45 -34.96
C VAL A 104 -55.29 -4.83 -34.83
N ALA A 105 -54.00 -4.91 -35.15
CA ALA A 105 -53.23 -6.15 -35.13
C ALA A 105 -52.47 -6.35 -33.81
N ASP A 106 -51.92 -5.30 -33.21
CA ASP A 106 -51.02 -5.41 -32.06
C ASP A 106 -51.42 -4.45 -30.94
N LEU A 107 -51.38 -4.94 -29.71
CA LEU A 107 -51.52 -4.14 -28.49
C LEU A 107 -50.51 -4.60 -27.45
N THR A 108 -50.14 -3.68 -26.55
CA THR A 108 -49.20 -3.96 -25.48
C THR A 108 -49.82 -3.70 -24.12
N PHE A 109 -49.30 -4.40 -23.11
CA PHE A 109 -49.50 -4.04 -21.71
C PHE A 109 -48.16 -4.06 -20.98
N SER A 110 -48.15 -3.43 -19.80
CA SER A 110 -46.95 -3.23 -18.99
C SER A 110 -47.08 -3.96 -17.66
N ILE A 111 -45.99 -4.58 -17.23
CA ILE A 111 -45.84 -5.22 -15.92
C ILE A 111 -44.81 -4.39 -15.16
N PRO A 112 -45.17 -3.70 -14.06
CA PRO A 112 -44.20 -2.97 -13.25
C PRO A 112 -43.23 -3.96 -12.60
N VAL A 113 -41.93 -3.69 -12.74
CA VAL A 113 -40.85 -4.48 -12.13
C VAL A 113 -40.32 -3.67 -10.95
N THR A 114 -40.11 -4.33 -9.82
CA THR A 114 -39.52 -3.70 -8.63
C THR A 114 -38.01 -3.86 -8.72
N ASP A 115 -37.30 -2.78 -8.45
CA ASP A 115 -35.84 -2.76 -8.38
C ASP A 115 -35.43 -2.75 -6.91
N ASP A 116 -34.51 -3.62 -6.49
CA ASP A 116 -33.98 -3.61 -5.14
C ASP A 116 -32.44 -3.73 -5.08
N THR A 117 -31.87 -4.34 -4.06
CA THR A 117 -30.41 -4.42 -3.86
C THR A 117 -29.94 -5.83 -3.54
N ALA A 118 -30.84 -6.81 -3.56
CA ALA A 118 -30.56 -8.19 -3.25
C ALA A 118 -30.31 -8.97 -4.54
N PHE A 119 -29.17 -9.65 -4.66
CA PHE A 119 -28.98 -10.63 -5.75
C PHE A 119 -29.83 -11.89 -5.53
N GLU A 120 -30.84 -12.08 -6.35
CA GLU A 120 -31.78 -13.20 -6.34
C GLU A 120 -31.58 -14.12 -7.55
N GLY A 121 -30.77 -13.70 -8.52
CA GLY A 121 -30.60 -14.32 -9.82
C GLY A 121 -31.77 -14.04 -10.76
N SER A 122 -31.69 -14.51 -12.01
CA SER A 122 -32.81 -14.27 -12.95
C SER A 122 -34.05 -15.08 -12.57
N GLU A 123 -35.17 -14.39 -12.45
CA GLU A 123 -36.44 -14.96 -12.08
C GLU A 123 -37.47 -14.93 -13.21
N THR A 124 -38.59 -15.63 -13.03
CA THR A 124 -39.61 -15.81 -14.07
C THR A 124 -40.99 -15.43 -13.58
N VAL A 125 -41.79 -14.85 -14.48
CA VAL A 125 -43.23 -14.59 -14.30
C VAL A 125 -43.99 -15.27 -15.44
N ASP A 126 -44.92 -16.17 -15.14
CA ASP A 126 -45.76 -16.76 -16.19
C ASP A 126 -46.89 -15.81 -16.57
N LEU A 127 -47.18 -15.77 -17.86
CA LEU A 127 -48.19 -14.91 -18.49
C LEU A 127 -49.24 -15.80 -19.16
N SER A 128 -50.51 -15.42 -19.03
CA SER A 128 -51.62 -16.16 -19.65
C SER A 128 -52.63 -15.23 -20.32
N LEU A 129 -53.16 -15.68 -21.45
CA LEU A 129 -54.32 -15.09 -22.12
C LEU A 129 -55.56 -15.95 -21.89
N SER A 130 -56.70 -15.31 -21.67
CA SER A 130 -57.97 -16.01 -21.41
C SER A 130 -59.17 -15.21 -21.91
N ASN A 131 -60.33 -15.88 -21.96
CA ASN A 131 -61.63 -15.28 -22.24
C ASN A 131 -61.67 -14.40 -23.52
N PRO A 132 -61.23 -14.90 -24.70
CA PRO A 132 -61.40 -14.13 -25.92
C PRO A 132 -62.89 -13.91 -26.23
N THR A 133 -63.24 -12.73 -26.75
CA THR A 133 -64.62 -12.39 -27.14
C THR A 133 -64.71 -11.99 -28.62
N GLY A 134 -65.91 -11.65 -29.09
CA GLY A 134 -66.10 -11.18 -30.48
C GLY A 134 -65.87 -12.24 -31.56
N GLY A 135 -65.87 -13.52 -31.18
CA GLY A 135 -65.63 -14.65 -32.09
C GLY A 135 -64.14 -14.96 -32.33
N ALA A 136 -63.22 -14.22 -31.71
CA ALA A 136 -61.80 -14.57 -31.73
C ALA A 136 -61.53 -15.84 -30.91
N THR A 137 -60.41 -16.49 -31.22
CA THR A 137 -59.90 -17.64 -30.45
C THR A 137 -58.50 -17.35 -29.92
N LEU A 138 -58.02 -18.13 -28.97
CA LEU A 138 -56.61 -18.05 -28.55
C LEU A 138 -55.73 -18.74 -29.60
N GLY A 139 -54.60 -18.12 -29.93
CA GLY A 139 -53.58 -18.72 -30.80
C GLY A 139 -52.70 -19.74 -30.07
N GLY A 140 -51.66 -20.21 -30.77
CA GLY A 140 -50.75 -21.24 -30.24
C GLY A 140 -49.93 -20.76 -29.02
N THR A 141 -49.55 -19.48 -29.01
CA THR A 141 -48.79 -18.87 -27.92
C THR A 141 -49.70 -18.09 -26.98
N ASN A 142 -50.60 -18.80 -26.28
CA ASN A 142 -51.52 -18.21 -25.31
C ASN A 142 -50.99 -18.19 -23.86
N THR A 143 -49.81 -18.78 -23.64
CA THR A 143 -48.97 -18.57 -22.47
C THR A 143 -47.59 -18.08 -22.90
N ALA A 144 -46.90 -17.35 -22.03
CA ALA A 144 -45.52 -16.89 -22.24
C ALA A 144 -44.83 -16.74 -20.89
N VAL A 145 -43.51 -16.62 -20.89
CA VAL A 145 -42.71 -16.36 -19.69
C VAL A 145 -41.99 -15.02 -19.83
N LEU A 146 -42.10 -14.16 -18.83
CA LEU A 146 -41.20 -13.01 -18.68
C LEU A 146 -40.03 -13.44 -17.78
N ILE A 147 -38.80 -13.24 -18.24
CA ILE A 147 -37.59 -13.40 -17.45
C ILE A 147 -37.18 -12.00 -16.97
N ILE A 148 -37.12 -11.82 -15.65
CA ILE A 148 -36.54 -10.64 -15.01
C ILE A 148 -35.06 -10.98 -14.79
N THR A 149 -34.17 -10.20 -15.40
CA THR A 149 -32.73 -10.35 -15.21
C THR A 149 -32.28 -9.37 -14.15
N ASP A 150 -31.96 -9.92 -12.99
CA ASP A 150 -31.27 -9.28 -11.88
C ASP A 150 -30.01 -8.54 -12.35
N ASP A 151 -29.81 -7.33 -11.84
CA ASP A 151 -28.65 -6.47 -12.13
C ASP A 151 -27.65 -6.29 -10.98
N GLU A 152 -27.88 -6.97 -9.86
CA GLU A 152 -26.97 -7.10 -8.72
C GLU A 152 -25.91 -8.18 -8.96
N ASN A 153 -24.80 -8.06 -8.22
CA ASN A 153 -23.78 -9.09 -8.20
C ASN A 153 -24.11 -10.11 -7.09
N PRO A 154 -23.90 -11.43 -7.28
CA PRO A 154 -23.95 -12.41 -6.19
C PRO A 154 -23.14 -12.04 -4.93
N GLU A 155 -22.12 -11.18 -5.07
CA GLU A 155 -21.35 -10.64 -3.95
C GLU A 155 -22.10 -9.57 -3.12
N ASP A 156 -23.23 -9.04 -3.60
CA ASP A 156 -23.99 -7.95 -2.98
C ASP A 156 -25.10 -8.44 -2.01
N ASN A 157 -25.71 -9.62 -2.25
CA ASN A 157 -26.78 -10.16 -1.36
C ASN A 157 -26.26 -10.83 -0.09
N GLU A 158 -24.97 -11.14 -0.09
CA GLU A 158 -24.28 -11.29 1.16
C GLU A 158 -24.06 -9.87 1.67
N ALA A 159 -24.79 -9.50 2.73
CA ALA A 159 -24.13 -8.73 3.77
C ALA A 159 -22.97 -9.60 4.28
N VAL A 160 -21.92 -9.77 3.48
CA VAL A 160 -20.62 -10.23 3.92
C VAL A 160 -20.30 -9.18 4.97
N PRO A 161 -20.25 -9.51 6.28
CA PRO A 161 -19.51 -8.64 7.16
C PRO A 161 -18.09 -8.78 6.62
N GLU A 162 -17.63 -7.91 5.71
CA GLU A 162 -16.36 -8.01 4.97
C GLU A 162 -15.41 -8.90 5.76
N TYR A 163 -15.41 -10.22 5.49
CA TYR A 163 -14.82 -11.14 6.46
C TYR A 163 -13.36 -10.79 6.45
N PRO A 164 -12.78 -10.31 7.57
CA PRO A 164 -11.52 -9.60 7.48
C PRO A 164 -10.54 -10.55 6.81
N ARG A 165 -10.02 -10.18 5.64
CA ARG A 165 -8.85 -10.86 5.09
C ARG A 165 -7.71 -10.52 6.04
N PRO A 166 -6.75 -11.44 6.29
CA PRO A 166 -5.61 -11.12 7.15
C PRO A 166 -4.97 -9.79 6.75
N GLN A 167 -5.17 -8.75 7.56
CA GLN A 167 -4.57 -7.44 7.40
C GLN A 167 -3.25 -7.42 8.16
N LEU A 168 -2.25 -6.79 7.58
CA LEU A 168 -0.97 -6.57 8.24
C LEU A 168 -1.19 -5.56 9.39
N ILE A 169 -1.04 -6.02 10.63
CA ILE A 169 -1.15 -5.15 11.81
C ILE A 169 0.21 -4.68 12.32
N ASP A 170 1.26 -5.46 12.09
CA ASP A 170 2.60 -5.08 12.48
C ASP A 170 3.64 -5.78 11.60
N THR A 171 4.49 -5.00 10.93
CA THR A 171 5.75 -5.52 10.41
C THR A 171 6.75 -5.39 11.54
N LEU A 172 6.91 -6.43 12.35
CA LEU A 172 7.96 -6.50 13.36
C LEU A 172 9.33 -6.79 12.71
N ALA A 173 9.61 -6.15 11.57
CA ALA A 173 10.86 -5.45 11.40
C ALA A 173 10.59 -4.00 11.80
N SER A 174 10.55 -3.72 13.11
CA SER A 174 10.70 -2.33 13.51
C SER A 174 12.07 -1.86 13.01
N PRO A 175 12.13 -0.91 12.05
CA PRO A 175 10.99 -0.31 11.38
C PRO A 175 11.15 -0.24 9.85
N THR A 176 10.12 0.28 9.20
CA THR A 176 10.32 1.42 8.32
C THR A 176 11.28 2.43 8.98
N GLY A 177 12.58 2.21 8.81
CA GLY A 177 13.62 3.04 9.45
C GLY A 177 15.01 2.44 9.36
N THR A 178 15.98 3.28 9.72
CA THR A 178 17.42 3.07 9.56
C THR A 178 17.98 2.17 10.67
N GLY A 179 18.93 1.28 10.37
CA GLY A 179 19.69 0.55 11.38
C GLY A 179 19.41 -0.96 11.50
N VAL A 180 18.76 -1.58 10.51
CA VAL A 180 18.40 -3.01 10.56
C VAL A 180 19.66 -3.91 10.44
N PRO A 181 19.83 -4.97 11.25
CA PRO A 181 20.97 -5.87 11.11
C PRO A 181 21.07 -6.50 9.71
N VAL A 182 22.30 -6.75 9.23
CA VAL A 182 22.55 -7.41 7.94
C VAL A 182 22.22 -8.91 7.90
N SER A 183 21.79 -9.47 9.03
CA SER A 183 21.31 -10.84 9.19
C SER A 183 20.28 -10.92 10.31
N GLY A 184 19.23 -11.72 10.11
CA GLY A 184 18.14 -11.82 11.07
C GLY A 184 16.95 -12.56 10.48
N ALA A 185 15.75 -12.14 10.84
CA ALA A 185 14.52 -12.62 10.23
C ALA A 185 13.55 -11.47 10.00
N ILE A 186 12.91 -11.48 8.83
CA ILE A 186 11.76 -10.65 8.53
C ILE A 186 10.58 -11.24 9.29
N LYS A 187 9.81 -10.38 9.99
CA LYS A 187 8.59 -10.78 10.69
C LYS A 187 7.42 -9.92 10.28
N ALA A 188 6.26 -10.53 10.11
CA ALA A 188 5.00 -9.86 9.85
C ALA A 188 3.90 -10.50 10.71
N THR A 189 3.08 -9.64 11.30
CA THR A 189 1.93 -10.01 12.12
C THR A 189 0.66 -9.60 11.40
N PHE A 190 -0.31 -10.51 11.37
CA PHE A 190 -1.63 -10.28 10.84
C PHE A 190 -2.67 -10.18 11.97
N ASP A 191 -3.77 -9.48 11.71
CA ASP A 191 -4.93 -9.43 12.61
C ASP A 191 -5.60 -10.80 12.81
N LEU A 192 -5.38 -11.72 11.87
CA LEU A 192 -5.94 -13.06 11.86
C LEU A 192 -4.87 -14.14 11.70
N ASP A 193 -5.21 -15.33 12.16
CA ASP A 193 -4.41 -16.53 11.92
C ASP A 193 -4.32 -16.82 10.41
N ILE A 194 -3.10 -17.06 9.96
CA ILE A 194 -2.76 -17.46 8.60
C ILE A 194 -2.38 -18.95 8.61
N TYR A 195 -2.63 -19.67 7.53
CA TYR A 195 -2.34 -21.10 7.43
C TYR A 195 -1.26 -21.41 6.40
N ASP A 196 -0.52 -22.47 6.69
CA ASP A 196 0.62 -22.93 5.92
C ASP A 196 0.19 -23.67 4.63
N VAL A 197 0.49 -23.09 3.47
CA VAL A 197 0.38 -23.76 2.15
C VAL A 197 1.74 -24.24 1.63
N GLY A 198 2.78 -24.19 2.45
CA GLY A 198 4.16 -24.52 2.13
C GLY A 198 5.13 -23.35 2.38
N ASN A 199 6.36 -23.49 1.87
CA ASN A 199 7.40 -22.47 2.02
C ASN A 199 6.95 -21.12 1.41
N ILE A 200 6.78 -20.10 2.26
CA ILE A 200 6.32 -18.77 1.84
C ILE A 200 7.47 -17.98 1.25
N ALA A 201 7.39 -17.68 -0.04
CA ALA A 201 8.39 -16.87 -0.74
C ALA A 201 8.19 -15.39 -0.44
N ILE A 202 9.15 -14.77 0.25
CA ILE A 202 9.26 -13.33 0.42
C ILE A 202 10.34 -12.82 -0.53
N ARG A 203 10.05 -11.74 -1.25
CA ARG A 203 11.01 -11.08 -2.14
C ARG A 203 11.71 -9.95 -1.40
N LEU A 204 13.04 -9.94 -1.49
CA LEU A 204 13.91 -8.86 -1.05
C LEU A 204 14.53 -8.22 -2.28
N GLU A 205 14.24 -6.94 -2.51
CA GLU A 205 14.64 -6.24 -3.73
C GLU A 205 15.57 -5.07 -3.41
N TYR A 206 16.70 -4.99 -4.13
CA TYR A 206 17.60 -3.84 -4.14
C TYR A 206 17.98 -3.50 -5.59
N GLY A 207 17.51 -2.34 -6.06
CA GLY A 207 17.66 -1.97 -7.47
C GLY A 207 17.04 -3.03 -8.38
N ALA A 208 17.86 -3.68 -9.22
CA ALA A 208 17.43 -4.76 -10.13
C ALA A 208 17.63 -6.18 -9.58
N ILE A 209 18.18 -6.34 -8.38
CA ILE A 209 18.48 -7.65 -7.78
C ILE A 209 17.30 -8.06 -6.90
N VAL A 210 16.72 -9.23 -7.18
CA VAL A 210 15.62 -9.83 -6.41
C VAL A 210 16.12 -11.12 -5.77
N ASN A 211 16.05 -11.21 -4.45
CA ASN A 211 16.34 -12.43 -3.70
C ASN A 211 15.04 -13.00 -3.13
N THR A 212 14.85 -14.32 -3.21
CA THR A 212 13.69 -15.00 -2.63
C THR A 212 14.12 -15.76 -1.38
N ILE A 213 13.53 -15.38 -0.24
CA ILE A 213 13.71 -16.08 1.03
C ILE A 213 12.43 -16.83 1.38
N TYR A 214 12.56 -17.93 2.13
CA TYR A 214 11.43 -18.76 2.53
C TYR A 214 11.13 -18.58 4.02
N GLY A 215 9.86 -18.40 4.35
CA GLY A 215 9.39 -18.23 5.72
C GLY A 215 8.46 -19.34 6.20
N SER A 216 8.22 -19.35 7.51
CA SER A 216 7.28 -20.22 8.21
C SER A 216 6.18 -19.41 8.90
N ILE A 217 5.02 -20.03 9.09
CA ILE A 217 3.89 -19.46 9.82
C ILE A 217 3.76 -20.09 11.21
N THR A 218 3.45 -19.26 12.21
CA THR A 218 2.90 -19.69 13.49
C THR A 218 1.71 -18.81 13.83
N ASN A 219 0.48 -19.35 13.78
CA ASN A 219 -0.76 -18.60 14.00
C ASN A 219 -0.85 -17.40 13.04
N ASN A 220 -0.92 -16.18 13.58
CA ASN A 220 -0.95 -14.92 12.83
C ASN A 220 0.43 -14.33 12.50
N GLN A 221 1.52 -15.09 12.69
CA GLN A 221 2.90 -14.61 12.52
C GLN A 221 3.60 -15.29 11.35
N LEU A 222 4.18 -14.50 10.45
CA LEU A 222 5.12 -14.93 9.43
C LEU A 222 6.55 -14.61 9.87
N THR A 223 7.47 -15.56 9.74
CA THR A 223 8.91 -15.35 9.99
C THR A 223 9.75 -15.92 8.87
N ALA A 224 10.62 -15.12 8.24
CA ALA A 224 11.53 -15.55 7.19
C ALA A 224 12.98 -15.13 7.47
N PRO A 225 13.93 -16.08 7.64
CA PRO A 225 15.32 -15.75 7.90
C PRO A 225 16.02 -15.15 6.66
N TYR A 226 16.95 -14.24 6.92
CA TYR A 226 17.85 -13.68 5.92
C TYR A 226 19.27 -13.53 6.47
N SER A 227 20.25 -13.52 5.59
CA SER A 227 21.65 -13.29 5.96
C SER A 227 22.39 -12.60 4.83
N SER A 228 23.53 -12.00 5.15
CA SER A 228 24.47 -11.45 4.17
C SER A 228 23.92 -10.28 3.33
N LEU A 229 23.09 -9.42 3.95
CA LEU A 229 22.72 -8.16 3.31
C LEU A 229 23.89 -7.16 3.33
N ALA A 230 23.91 -6.24 2.37
CA ALA A 230 24.87 -5.14 2.39
C ALA A 230 24.52 -4.15 3.50
N TYR A 231 25.53 -3.52 4.10
CA TYR A 231 25.35 -2.43 5.07
C TYR A 231 24.88 -1.14 4.37
N ASP A 232 24.23 -0.24 5.12
CA ASP A 232 23.73 1.06 4.66
C ASP A 232 22.97 0.98 3.32
N THR A 233 22.14 -0.05 3.18
CA THR A 233 21.44 -0.37 1.94
C THR A 233 19.95 -0.50 2.20
N THR A 234 19.14 0.20 1.39
CA THR A 234 17.69 0.11 1.46
C THR A 234 17.19 -1.08 0.63
N TYR A 235 16.43 -1.96 1.26
CA TYR A 235 15.75 -3.09 0.64
C TYR A 235 14.24 -2.90 0.71
N THR A 236 13.55 -3.37 -0.33
CA THR A 236 12.10 -3.55 -0.33
C THR A 236 11.79 -5.01 0.01
N VAL A 237 10.94 -5.23 1.00
CA VAL A 237 10.31 -6.52 1.26
C VAL A 237 8.98 -6.55 0.53
N THR A 238 8.70 -7.63 -0.20
CA THR A 238 7.38 -7.88 -0.78
C THR A 238 6.91 -9.27 -0.38
N ILE A 239 5.73 -9.31 0.25
CA ILE A 239 4.92 -10.51 0.41
C ILE A 239 3.96 -10.56 -0.79
N PRO A 240 4.14 -11.51 -1.73
CA PRO A 240 3.25 -11.65 -2.89
C PRO A 240 1.79 -11.87 -2.47
N ALA A 241 0.86 -11.44 -3.33
CA ALA A 241 -0.55 -11.84 -3.21
C ALA A 241 -0.67 -13.37 -3.15
N GLU A 242 -1.76 -13.87 -2.55
CA GLU A 242 -2.08 -15.30 -2.47
C GLU A 242 -1.27 -16.17 -1.48
N ILE A 243 -0.22 -15.65 -0.83
CA ILE A 243 0.62 -16.47 0.06
C ILE A 243 0.09 -16.57 1.50
N ALA A 244 -0.48 -15.49 2.05
CA ALA A 244 -1.15 -15.54 3.35
C ALA A 244 -2.61 -15.97 3.13
N GLN A 245 -2.89 -17.25 3.35
CA GLN A 245 -4.22 -17.84 3.16
C GLN A 245 -4.86 -18.10 4.52
N SER A 246 -6.10 -17.66 4.70
CA SER A 246 -6.95 -18.16 5.79
C SER A 246 -7.78 -19.34 5.28
N VAL A 247 -7.84 -20.44 6.03
CA VAL A 247 -8.61 -21.65 5.67
C VAL A 247 -10.11 -21.37 5.50
N ILE A 248 -10.62 -20.28 6.09
CA ILE A 248 -12.05 -19.95 6.13
C ILE A 248 -12.36 -18.65 5.34
N TYR A 249 -11.39 -17.74 5.15
CA TYR A 249 -11.68 -16.35 4.76
C TYR A 249 -10.91 -15.84 3.52
N GLY A 250 -10.25 -16.72 2.76
CA GLY A 250 -9.61 -16.38 1.48
C GLY A 250 -8.17 -15.89 1.57
N THR A 251 -7.65 -15.37 0.45
CA THR A 251 -6.25 -14.93 0.30
C THR A 251 -6.10 -13.41 0.39
N ILE A 252 -4.88 -12.93 0.66
CA ILE A 252 -4.53 -11.51 0.44
C ILE A 252 -4.66 -11.14 -1.05
N ASN A 253 -5.43 -10.09 -1.35
CA ASN A 253 -5.77 -9.66 -2.71
C ASN A 253 -4.66 -8.88 -3.43
N ALA A 254 -3.70 -8.35 -2.68
CA ALA A 254 -2.63 -7.53 -3.22
C ALA A 254 -1.31 -7.82 -2.49
N PRO A 255 -0.16 -7.69 -3.20
CA PRO A 255 1.14 -7.81 -2.55
C PRO A 255 1.31 -6.73 -1.48
N ILE A 256 1.83 -7.12 -0.32
CA ILE A 256 2.18 -6.21 0.77
C ILE A 256 3.67 -5.90 0.65
N SER A 257 4.04 -4.62 0.58
CA SER A 257 5.44 -4.22 0.47
C SER A 257 5.82 -3.09 1.42
N TRP A 258 7.05 -3.15 1.94
CA TRP A 258 7.63 -2.09 2.76
C TRP A 258 9.15 -2.04 2.63
N ASN A 259 9.74 -0.91 3.00
CA ASN A 259 11.19 -0.69 2.90
C ASN A 259 11.86 -0.72 4.26
N PHE A 260 13.10 -1.21 4.32
CA PHE A 260 13.99 -1.05 5.46
C PHE A 260 15.41 -0.70 5.00
N THR A 261 16.19 -0.05 5.86
CA THR A 261 17.61 0.24 5.58
C THR A 261 18.50 -0.44 6.59
N THR A 262 19.46 -1.22 6.11
CA THR A 262 20.42 -1.92 6.97
C THR A 262 21.31 -0.94 7.73
N CYS A 263 21.86 -1.39 8.85
CA CYS A 263 22.78 -0.60 9.66
C CYS A 263 24.04 -0.22 8.87
N ASN A 264 24.72 0.81 9.35
CA ASN A 264 26.06 1.12 8.88
C ASN A 264 27.01 -0.04 9.20
N PRO A 265 28.07 -0.22 8.40
CA PRO A 265 29.12 -1.15 8.78
C PRO A 265 29.63 -0.77 10.16
N PRO A 266 29.94 -1.75 11.04
CA PRO A 266 30.55 -1.46 12.32
C PRO A 266 31.81 -0.62 12.10
N ASP A 267 31.94 0.50 12.82
CA ASP A 267 33.19 1.26 12.78
C ASP A 267 34.31 0.35 13.29
N THR A 268 35.35 0.16 12.48
CA THR A 268 36.55 -0.61 12.85
C THR A 268 37.77 0.27 13.06
N ASN A 269 37.63 1.59 12.85
CA ASN A 269 38.74 2.51 12.93
C ASN A 269 38.93 2.96 14.38
N PRO A 270 40.10 2.72 14.99
CA PRO A 270 40.37 3.21 16.34
C PRO A 270 40.31 4.74 16.44
N PRO A 271 39.88 5.30 17.58
CA PRO A 271 40.00 6.73 17.84
C PRO A 271 41.48 7.16 17.82
N GLN A 272 41.77 8.27 17.13
CA GLN A 272 43.12 8.80 16.96
C GLN A 272 43.32 10.04 17.84
N LEU A 273 44.48 10.12 18.51
CA LEU A 273 44.83 11.28 19.31
C LEU A 273 45.13 12.47 18.39
N VAL A 274 44.29 13.51 18.46
CA VAL A 274 44.44 14.75 17.70
C VAL A 274 45.34 15.72 18.45
N ASN A 275 45.13 15.87 19.76
CA ASN A 275 45.82 16.88 20.56
C ASN A 275 46.10 16.40 21.98
N SER A 276 47.15 16.92 22.58
CA SER A 276 47.51 16.69 23.99
C SER A 276 48.06 17.97 24.60
N ILE A 277 47.39 18.53 25.61
CA ILE A 277 47.75 19.79 26.27
C ILE A 277 47.87 19.59 27.78
N ALA A 278 48.93 20.11 28.39
CA ALA A 278 49.03 20.24 29.85
C ALA A 278 48.59 21.64 30.28
N ASN A 279 47.78 21.72 31.32
CA ASN A 279 47.37 22.98 31.93
C ASN A 279 47.31 22.83 33.46
N GLY A 280 48.32 23.38 34.14
CA GLY A 280 48.41 23.30 35.60
C GLY A 280 48.47 21.85 36.08
N GLY A 281 47.44 21.41 36.82
CA GLY A 281 47.37 20.06 37.39
C GLY A 281 46.81 18.99 36.46
N GLU A 282 46.52 19.32 35.20
CA GLU A 282 45.78 18.42 34.30
C GLU A 282 46.45 18.26 32.93
N ILE A 283 46.24 17.10 32.31
CA ILE A 283 46.55 16.85 30.90
C ILE A 283 45.25 16.49 30.19
N PHE A 284 44.99 17.16 29.07
CA PHE A 284 43.83 16.92 28.20
C PHE A 284 44.29 16.21 26.93
N LEU A 285 43.73 15.04 26.65
CA LEU A 285 43.93 14.28 25.43
C LEU A 285 42.65 14.35 24.60
N THR A 286 42.70 14.97 23.43
CA THR A 286 41.53 15.11 22.54
C THR A 286 41.66 14.16 21.36
N TYR A 287 40.63 13.36 21.14
CA TYR A 287 40.53 12.40 20.05
C TYR A 287 39.66 12.94 18.90
N ASP A 288 39.77 12.31 17.74
CA ASP A 288 39.04 12.67 16.52
C ASP A 288 37.54 12.36 16.58
N LYS A 289 37.16 11.37 17.39
CA LYS A 289 35.79 10.87 17.54
C LYS A 289 35.36 10.72 19.01
N PRO A 290 34.03 10.63 19.29
CA PRO A 290 33.52 10.37 20.64
C PRO A 290 34.03 9.05 21.23
N LEU A 291 34.27 9.06 22.53
CA LEU A 291 34.77 7.94 23.31
C LEU A 291 33.66 7.31 24.16
N ASP A 292 33.82 6.04 24.51
CA ASP A 292 32.97 5.37 25.50
C ASP A 292 33.33 5.85 26.91
N GLU A 293 32.52 6.75 27.46
CA GLU A 293 32.70 7.33 28.80
C GLU A 293 32.64 6.28 29.92
N LYS A 294 32.11 5.08 29.66
CA LYS A 294 32.11 3.96 30.62
C LYS A 294 33.43 3.18 30.60
N SER A 295 34.26 3.35 29.57
CA SER A 295 35.57 2.71 29.45
C SER A 295 36.67 3.66 29.93
N VAL A 296 36.85 3.71 31.26
CA VAL A 296 37.84 4.59 31.90
C VAL A 296 39.10 3.79 32.26
N PRO A 297 40.28 4.12 31.69
CA PRO A 297 41.53 3.46 32.05
C PRO A 297 41.92 3.68 33.51
N PHE A 298 42.88 2.89 33.99
CA PHE A 298 43.42 3.07 35.34
C PHE A 298 44.59 4.07 35.34
N PRO A 299 44.83 4.80 36.44
CA PRO A 299 45.97 5.73 36.53
C PRO A 299 47.33 5.08 36.21
N LYS A 300 47.51 3.81 36.55
CA LYS A 300 48.72 3.02 36.24
C LYS A 300 48.95 2.80 34.74
N ASP A 301 47.94 2.95 33.91
CA ASP A 301 48.02 2.77 32.46
C ASP A 301 48.75 3.95 31.79
N PHE A 302 48.95 5.04 32.54
CA PHE A 302 49.64 6.25 32.11
C PHE A 302 50.96 6.45 32.88
N ALA A 303 52.00 6.82 32.14
CA ALA A 303 53.27 7.28 32.71
C ALA A 303 53.52 8.72 32.25
N VAL A 304 53.57 9.66 33.18
CA VAL A 304 53.82 11.08 32.92
C VAL A 304 55.18 11.46 33.46
N LYS A 305 56.01 12.10 32.63
CA LYS A 305 57.29 12.69 33.03
C LYS A 305 57.28 14.19 32.79
N VAL A 306 57.68 14.95 33.80
CA VAL A 306 57.86 16.40 33.72
C VAL A 306 59.33 16.70 34.00
N ASN A 307 60.03 17.28 33.02
CA ASN A 307 61.48 17.51 33.08
C ASN A 307 62.29 16.25 33.48
N SER A 308 61.86 15.07 33.01
CA SER A 308 62.40 13.73 33.33
C SER A 308 62.00 13.12 34.68
N SER A 309 61.37 13.88 35.58
CA SER A 309 60.82 13.34 36.84
C SER A 309 59.42 12.76 36.62
N GLU A 310 59.13 11.58 37.19
CA GLU A 310 57.81 10.97 37.08
C GLU A 310 56.79 11.68 37.98
N ILE A 311 55.59 11.92 37.42
CA ILE A 311 54.43 12.42 38.14
C ILE A 311 53.30 11.39 38.03
N SER A 312 52.72 11.03 39.18
CA SER A 312 51.58 10.13 39.22
C SER A 312 50.32 10.79 38.69
N VAL A 313 49.54 10.04 37.92
CA VAL A 313 48.13 10.36 37.62
C VAL A 313 47.28 9.97 38.83
N ILE A 314 46.39 10.85 39.28
CA ILE A 314 45.49 10.63 40.42
C ILE A 314 44.15 10.09 39.93
N SER A 315 43.58 10.72 38.91
CA SER A 315 42.27 10.38 38.37
C SER A 315 42.21 10.61 36.87
N ILE A 316 41.27 9.93 36.25
CA ILE A 316 41.01 9.98 34.81
C ILE A 316 39.52 10.19 34.62
N VAL A 317 39.17 11.11 33.72
CA VAL A 317 37.80 11.35 33.28
C VAL A 317 37.76 11.24 31.77
N VAL A 318 36.80 10.46 31.25
CA VAL A 318 36.53 10.36 29.81
C VAL A 318 35.19 11.07 29.56
N THR A 319 35.19 12.08 28.71
CA THR A 319 33.97 12.84 28.38
C THR A 319 33.99 13.30 26.93
N GLY A 320 32.95 12.97 26.17
CA GLY A 320 32.88 13.26 24.74
C GLY A 320 34.09 12.71 23.99
N LYS A 321 34.93 13.61 23.45
CA LYS A 321 36.17 13.24 22.73
C LYS A 321 37.45 13.32 23.58
N THR A 322 37.32 13.65 24.87
CA THR A 322 38.45 14.06 25.70
C THR A 322 38.70 13.09 26.84
N VAL A 323 39.97 12.77 27.07
CA VAL A 323 40.45 12.13 28.30
C VAL A 323 41.23 13.16 29.11
N THR A 324 40.76 13.45 30.31
CA THR A 324 41.40 14.37 31.26
C THR A 324 42.13 13.57 32.33
N LEU A 325 43.43 13.82 32.49
CA LEU A 325 44.28 13.22 33.51
C LEU A 325 44.55 14.26 34.60
N ALA A 326 44.18 13.99 35.85
CA ALA A 326 44.60 14.81 36.98
C ALA A 326 45.94 14.33 37.52
N LEU A 327 46.88 15.24 37.76
CA LEU A 327 48.25 14.94 38.17
C LEU A 327 48.48 15.22 39.66
N ALA A 328 49.35 14.43 40.29
CA ALA A 328 49.74 14.58 41.70
C ALA A 328 50.49 15.89 42.00
N SER A 329 51.00 16.56 40.98
CA SER A 329 51.66 17.85 41.10
C SER A 329 51.42 18.67 39.85
N LYS A 330 51.32 19.99 40.02
CA LYS A 330 51.09 20.91 38.92
C LYS A 330 52.31 20.97 38.01
N VAL A 331 52.05 21.00 36.71
CA VAL A 331 53.01 21.35 35.66
C VAL A 331 53.11 22.86 35.57
N THR A 332 54.33 23.38 35.48
CA THR A 332 54.58 24.81 35.24
C THR A 332 54.73 25.08 33.75
N CYS A 333 54.27 26.24 33.29
CA CYS A 333 54.32 26.59 31.88
C CYS A 333 55.76 26.53 31.33
N GLY A 334 55.96 25.82 30.22
CA GLY A 334 57.28 25.63 29.61
C GLY A 334 58.04 24.39 30.09
N ASP A 335 57.56 23.67 31.10
CA ASP A 335 58.09 22.34 31.43
C ASP A 335 57.95 21.39 30.24
N THR A 336 58.94 20.52 30.05
CA THR A 336 58.84 19.42 29.09
C THR A 336 57.98 18.32 29.69
N VAL A 337 56.81 18.07 29.10
CA VAL A 337 55.88 17.02 29.53
C VAL A 337 55.88 15.89 28.51
N ILE A 338 56.16 14.67 28.98
CA ILE A 338 56.15 13.45 28.18
C ILE A 338 55.12 12.49 28.76
N LEU A 339 54.23 11.98 27.91
CA LEU A 339 53.18 11.05 28.26
C LEU A 339 53.37 9.73 27.52
N SER A 340 53.27 8.62 28.24
CA SER A 340 53.05 7.29 27.66
C SER A 340 51.73 6.72 28.17
N TYR A 341 51.07 5.94 27.32
CA TYR A 341 49.81 5.25 27.61
C TYR A 341 49.88 3.82 27.06
N THR A 342 49.56 2.84 27.90
CA THR A 342 49.49 1.43 27.51
C THR A 342 48.07 0.93 27.69
N LYS A 343 47.45 0.42 26.62
CA LYS A 343 46.11 -0.15 26.68
C LYS A 343 46.09 -1.46 27.49
N GLU A 344 45.22 -1.52 28.50
CA GLU A 344 44.95 -2.72 29.30
C GLU A 344 43.43 -3.00 29.38
N GLN A 345 42.93 -3.42 30.55
CA GLN A 345 41.58 -3.97 30.75
C GLN A 345 40.45 -2.97 30.47
N ASN A 346 40.71 -1.66 30.64
CA ASN A 346 39.78 -0.57 30.33
C ASN A 346 40.41 0.44 29.36
N ALA A 347 40.79 -0.03 28.19
CA ALA A 347 41.44 0.83 27.21
C ALA A 347 40.56 2.03 26.80
N ILE A 348 41.18 3.17 26.50
CA ILE A 348 40.50 4.27 25.82
C ILE A 348 39.93 3.70 24.52
N ARG A 349 38.62 3.77 24.33
CA ARG A 349 37.94 3.21 23.15
C ARG A 349 36.80 4.10 22.69
N ASP A 350 36.44 3.96 21.42
CA ASP A 350 35.25 4.63 20.89
C ASP A 350 33.95 3.92 21.31
N LEU A 351 32.81 4.50 20.92
CA LEU A 351 31.48 3.94 21.19
C LEU A 351 31.24 2.57 20.52
N TYR A 352 32.07 2.18 19.56
CA TYR A 352 32.02 0.90 18.84
C TYR A 352 33.01 -0.13 19.39
N GLY A 353 33.77 0.22 20.44
CA GLY A 353 34.70 -0.67 21.12
C GLY A 353 36.09 -0.75 20.50
N ASN A 354 36.42 0.09 19.51
CA ASN A 354 37.77 0.13 18.96
C ASN A 354 38.72 0.82 19.92
N ASN A 355 39.75 0.11 20.37
CA ASN A 355 40.72 0.62 21.34
C ASN A 355 41.71 1.58 20.66
N ALA A 356 41.90 2.76 21.25
CA ALA A 356 42.95 3.70 20.89
C ALA A 356 44.33 3.04 20.87
N ALA A 357 45.23 3.59 20.05
CA ALA A 357 46.63 3.15 20.02
C ALA A 357 47.35 3.48 21.35
N ASN A 358 48.39 2.69 21.65
CA ASN A 358 49.32 3.04 22.73
C ASN A 358 50.02 4.37 22.40
N LEU A 359 50.32 5.16 23.42
CA LEU A 359 51.16 6.35 23.29
C LEU A 359 52.54 6.02 23.86
N THR A 360 53.60 6.32 23.11
CA THR A 360 54.98 6.08 23.56
C THR A 360 55.76 7.38 23.52
N ASN A 361 56.18 7.86 24.70
CA ASN A 361 56.96 9.08 24.88
C ASN A 361 56.40 10.28 24.09
N ARG A 362 55.07 10.44 24.09
CA ARG A 362 54.39 11.53 23.40
C ARG A 362 54.69 12.85 24.10
N VAL A 363 55.22 13.82 23.37
CA VAL A 363 55.38 15.19 23.90
C VAL A 363 53.99 15.82 24.02
N VAL A 364 53.66 16.28 25.22
CA VAL A 364 52.42 17.01 25.51
C VAL A 364 52.71 18.50 25.38
N LEU A 365 51.83 19.22 24.68
CA LEU A 365 51.95 20.66 24.51
C LEU A 365 51.75 21.34 25.87
N ASN A 366 52.79 21.99 26.37
CA ASN A 366 52.76 22.79 27.58
C ASN A 366 53.37 24.16 27.26
N PRO A 367 52.58 25.08 26.68
CA PRO A 367 53.13 26.32 26.17
C PRO A 367 53.76 27.10 27.32
N ALA A 368 54.94 27.68 27.05
CA ALA A 368 55.53 28.66 27.96
C ALA A 368 54.53 29.80 28.17
N LYS A 369 54.55 30.39 29.38
CA LYS A 369 53.74 31.57 29.66
C LYS A 369 54.08 32.61 28.56
N PRO A 370 53.09 33.21 27.88
CA PRO A 370 53.38 34.29 26.96
C PRO A 370 54.27 35.30 27.68
N GLN A 371 55.43 35.65 27.11
CA GLN A 371 56.23 36.70 27.71
C GLN A 371 55.37 37.96 27.75
N ALA A 372 55.23 38.55 28.94
CA ALA A 372 54.62 39.86 29.06
C ALA A 372 55.46 40.82 28.21
N ILE A 373 54.90 41.30 27.11
CA ILE A 373 55.51 42.37 26.35
C ILE A 373 55.36 43.62 27.21
N ASN A 374 56.47 44.13 27.75
CA ASN A 374 56.50 45.44 28.39
C ASN A 374 56.20 46.49 27.30
N MET A 375 54.93 46.88 27.18
CA MET A 375 54.55 47.95 26.27
C MET A 375 54.95 49.29 26.89
N SER A 376 55.78 50.06 26.19
CA SER A 376 55.91 51.49 26.47
C SER A 376 54.55 52.17 26.21
N PRO A 377 54.14 53.19 27.00
CA PRO A 377 52.79 53.77 26.94
C PRO A 377 52.40 54.48 25.62
N TYR A 378 53.20 54.40 24.55
CA TYR A 378 53.02 55.17 23.32
C TYR A 378 53.19 54.38 22.01
N GLY A 379 53.06 53.05 22.01
CA GLY A 379 53.13 52.24 20.78
C GLY A 379 51.81 51.58 20.42
N SER A 380 51.20 51.94 19.29
CA SER A 380 50.10 51.17 18.69
C SER A 380 50.67 49.94 17.98
N GLY A 381 50.34 48.74 18.46
CA GLY A 381 50.70 47.48 17.83
C GLY A 381 49.61 46.44 18.04
N VAL A 382 49.45 45.55 17.05
CA VAL A 382 48.53 44.40 17.13
C VAL A 382 49.26 43.25 17.82
N ILE A 383 48.64 42.66 18.86
CA ILE A 383 49.17 41.49 19.57
C ILE A 383 48.30 40.30 19.20
N SER A 384 48.91 39.27 18.60
CA SER A 384 48.25 37.98 18.36
C SER A 384 48.56 37.04 19.54
N VAL A 385 47.55 36.68 20.31
CA VAL A 385 47.65 35.68 21.39
C VAL A 385 46.91 34.41 20.95
N PHE A 386 47.59 33.27 20.97
CA PHE A 386 46.96 31.98 20.68
C PHE A 386 46.30 31.45 21.95
N ILE A 387 44.97 31.30 21.92
CA ILE A 387 44.19 30.74 23.03
C ILE A 387 43.58 29.42 22.56
N PRO A 388 43.90 28.27 23.20
CA PRO A 388 43.32 26.98 22.82
C PRO A 388 41.79 26.97 22.98
N ALA A 389 41.10 26.35 22.04
CA ALA A 389 39.65 26.16 22.10
C ALA A 389 39.24 25.45 23.41
N GLY A 390 38.33 26.05 24.17
CA GLY A 390 37.85 25.55 25.47
C GLY A 390 38.58 26.09 26.71
N ALA A 391 39.70 26.82 26.55
CA ALA A 391 40.43 27.41 27.67
C ALA A 391 39.78 28.69 28.25
N VAL A 392 38.76 29.25 27.58
CA VAL A 392 38.08 30.47 28.00
C VAL A 392 36.59 30.19 28.12
N LYS A 393 36.08 30.24 29.37
CA LYS A 393 34.66 30.06 29.66
C LYS A 393 33.86 31.35 29.40
N ASP A 394 34.53 32.49 29.47
CA ASP A 394 34.00 33.82 29.15
C ASP A 394 35.16 34.78 28.86
N VAL A 395 35.27 35.27 27.63
CA VAL A 395 36.36 36.18 27.21
C VAL A 395 36.20 37.56 27.86
N ALA A 396 34.97 37.94 28.24
CA ALA A 396 34.65 39.25 28.76
C ALA A 396 35.06 39.48 30.22
N ASP A 397 35.25 38.42 31.01
CA ASP A 397 35.48 38.51 32.46
C ASP A 397 36.94 38.32 32.88
N HIS A 398 37.86 38.17 31.92
CA HIS A 398 39.28 38.03 32.20
C HIS A 398 39.92 39.40 32.52
N ALA A 399 40.73 39.48 33.59
CA ALA A 399 41.32 40.72 34.11
C ALA A 399 42.10 41.55 33.05
N LEU A 400 42.59 40.91 32.00
CA LEU A 400 43.28 41.56 30.88
C LEU A 400 42.36 42.48 30.06
N VAL A 401 41.05 42.20 29.97
CA VAL A 401 40.08 43.05 29.25
C VAL A 401 39.69 44.26 30.08
N LYS A 402 39.38 44.06 31.38
CA LYS A 402 38.90 45.12 32.28
C LYS A 402 39.97 46.18 32.59
N ASP A 403 41.22 45.77 32.75
CA ASP A 403 42.27 46.69 33.23
C ASP A 403 43.10 47.33 32.10
N TYR A 404 43.10 46.76 30.89
CA TYR A 404 44.03 47.18 29.81
C TYR A 404 43.40 47.38 28.43
N GLY A 405 42.07 47.24 28.28
CA GLY A 405 41.34 47.68 27.08
C GLY A 405 41.61 46.88 25.79
N PHE A 406 42.07 45.63 25.89
CA PHE A 406 42.28 44.77 24.73
C PHE A 406 40.94 44.31 24.10
N THR A 407 40.84 44.37 22.77
CA THR A 407 39.75 43.79 21.98
C THR A 407 40.21 42.50 21.32
N PHE A 408 39.47 41.41 21.50
CA PHE A 408 39.72 40.15 20.82
C PHE A 408 38.84 40.04 19.57
N THR A 409 39.45 39.72 18.43
CA THR A 409 38.73 39.25 17.22
C THR A 409 38.98 37.76 17.09
N THR A 410 37.91 36.97 17.15
CA THR A 410 37.98 35.54 16.81
C THR A 410 37.96 35.42 15.29
N GLU A 411 39.00 34.85 14.72
CA GLU A 411 38.97 34.38 13.33
C GLU A 411 38.39 32.96 13.35
N ASP A 412 37.14 32.81 12.92
CA ASP A 412 36.52 31.51 12.73
C ASP A 412 37.28 30.73 11.64
N GLN A 413 37.76 29.53 11.97
CA GLN A 413 38.06 28.47 11.02
C GLN A 413 37.20 27.25 11.30
#